data_AF-A0A7C1C9R6-F1
#
_entry.id   AF-A0A7C1C9R6-F1
#
_cell.length_a   1.000
_cell.length_b   1.000
_cell.length_c   1.000
_cell.angle_alpha   90.00
_cell.angle_beta   90.00
_cell.angle_gamma   90.00
#
_symmetry.space_group_name_H-M   'P 1'
#
loop_
_entity.id
_entity.type
_entity.pdbx_description
1 polymer ?
#
loop_
_entity_poly.entity_id
_entity_poly.type
_entity_poly.pdbx_seq_one_letter_code
_entity_poly.pdbx_strand_id
1 'polypeptide(L)'
;MNLIKIKGWFKSGLERVKWFSLLISERLHVEFALIKILSDIEELKRKKGELAKGIGERVIELRDTSDYDLFSDAGIKRLLKEIETLEEEMNALKSKAGELSKVED
;
A
#
# COMPACT_ATOMS: atom_id res chain seq x y z
N MET A 1 -11.30 -52.33 19.87
CA MET A 1 -10.79 -51.10 19.22
C MET A 1 -9.60 -50.61 20.04
N ASN A 2 -8.38 -50.58 19.48
CA ASN A 2 -7.15 -50.44 20.27
C ASN A 2 -6.84 -48.94 20.53
N LEU A 3 -7.01 -48.47 21.78
CA LEU A 3 -6.80 -47.07 22.22
C LEU A 3 -5.43 -46.50 21.84
N ILE A 4 -4.41 -47.35 21.77
CA ILE A 4 -3.04 -47.00 21.36
C ILE A 4 -3.00 -46.53 19.91
N LYS A 5 -3.76 -47.19 19.01
CA LYS A 5 -3.86 -46.77 17.60
C LYS A 5 -4.56 -45.41 17.50
N ILE A 6 -5.63 -45.18 18.24
CA ILE A 6 -6.37 -43.90 18.21
C ILE A 6 -5.47 -42.73 18.68
N LYS A 7 -4.71 -42.91 19.78
CA LYS A 7 -3.73 -41.90 20.23
C LYS A 7 -2.64 -41.63 19.19
N GLY A 8 -2.14 -42.66 18.52
CA GLY A 8 -1.15 -42.52 17.44
C GLY A 8 -1.69 -41.70 16.26
N TRP A 9 -2.92 -41.99 15.81
CA TRP A 9 -3.56 -41.27 14.71
C TRP A 9 -3.82 -39.81 15.06
N PHE A 10 -4.23 -39.53 16.30
CA PHE A 10 -4.46 -38.16 16.77
C PHE A 10 -3.16 -37.36 16.84
N LYS A 11 -2.07 -37.96 17.36
CA LYS A 11 -0.74 -37.33 17.41
C LYS A 11 -0.23 -37.00 16.01
N SER A 12 -0.32 -37.94 15.07
CA SER A 12 0.08 -37.73 13.67
C SER A 12 -0.82 -36.73 12.93
N GLY A 13 -2.09 -36.60 13.34
CA GLY A 13 -2.99 -35.55 12.84
C GLY A 13 -2.58 -34.17 13.35
N LEU A 14 -2.29 -34.07 14.65
CA LEU A 14 -1.84 -32.82 15.28
C LEU A 14 -0.50 -32.34 14.70
N GLU A 15 0.44 -33.26 14.48
CA GLU A 15 1.74 -32.95 13.85
C GLU A 15 1.57 -32.43 12.42
N ARG A 16 0.64 -33.00 11.64
CA ARG A 16 0.32 -32.50 10.30
C ARG A 16 -0.30 -31.10 10.33
N VAL A 17 -1.29 -30.87 11.19
CA VAL A 17 -1.89 -29.52 11.34
C VAL A 17 -0.84 -28.50 11.77
N LYS A 18 0.06 -28.87 12.68
CA LYS A 18 1.18 -28.00 13.11
C LYS A 18 2.10 -27.66 11.93
N TRP A 19 2.43 -28.63 11.09
CA TRP A 19 3.25 -28.40 9.90
C TRP A 19 2.57 -27.46 8.89
N PHE A 20 1.28 -27.66 8.60
CA PHE A 20 0.51 -26.75 7.74
C PHE A 20 0.41 -25.36 8.34
N SER A 21 0.20 -25.23 9.66
CA SER A 21 0.11 -23.93 10.32
C SER A 21 1.40 -23.13 10.24
N LEU A 22 2.56 -23.79 10.36
CA LEU A 22 3.87 -23.15 10.22
C LEU A 22 4.05 -22.59 8.80
N LEU A 23 3.79 -23.43 7.79
CA LEU A 23 3.91 -23.05 6.38
C LEU A 23 2.94 -21.91 5.99
N ILE A 24 1.71 -21.96 6.48
CA ILE A 24 0.71 -20.90 6.23
C ILE A 24 1.09 -19.61 6.95
N SER A 25 1.60 -19.68 8.19
CA SER A 25 1.94 -18.49 8.97
C SER A 25 3.06 -17.66 8.34
N GLU A 26 4.06 -18.31 7.74
CA GLU A 26 5.16 -17.65 7.05
C GLU A 26 4.67 -16.93 5.79
N ARG A 27 3.82 -17.57 4.99
CA ARG A 27 3.25 -16.97 3.76
C ARG A 27 2.30 -15.82 4.05
N LEU A 28 1.42 -15.97 5.03
CA LEU A 28 0.47 -14.92 5.41
C LEU A 28 1.19 -13.63 5.81
N HIS A 29 2.35 -13.71 6.47
CA HIS A 29 3.08 -12.51 6.87
C HIS A 29 3.51 -11.66 5.67
N VAL A 30 3.98 -12.30 4.60
CA VAL A 30 4.38 -11.63 3.35
C VAL A 30 3.16 -11.02 2.65
N GLU A 31 2.07 -11.80 2.53
CA GLU A 31 0.83 -11.33 1.91
C GLU A 31 0.22 -10.13 2.68
N PHE A 32 0.21 -10.17 4.02
CA PHE A 32 -0.24 -9.04 4.84
C PHE A 32 0.64 -7.81 4.67
N ALA A 33 1.96 -7.97 4.57
CA ALA A 33 2.87 -6.86 4.32
C ALA A 33 2.61 -6.22 2.94
N LEU A 34 2.35 -7.04 1.91
CA LEU A 34 2.00 -6.55 0.58
C LEU A 34 0.66 -5.80 0.57
N ILE A 35 -0.37 -6.36 1.21
CA ILE A 35 -1.69 -5.72 1.36
C ILE A 35 -1.54 -4.35 2.05
N LYS A 36 -0.72 -4.27 3.10
CA LYS A 36 -0.47 -3.00 3.80
C LYS A 36 0.17 -1.98 2.86
N ILE A 37 1.20 -2.36 2.09
CA ILE A 37 1.85 -1.44 1.14
C ILE A 37 0.86 -0.97 0.07
N LEU A 38 0.01 -1.86 -0.45
CA LEU A 38 -1.02 -1.48 -1.42
C LEU A 38 -2.04 -0.50 -0.82
N SER A 39 -2.43 -0.72 0.43
CA SER A 39 -3.29 0.20 1.17
C SER A 39 -2.65 1.58 1.35
N ASP A 40 -1.36 1.62 1.72
CA ASP A 40 -0.61 2.86 1.90
C ASP A 40 -0.52 3.64 0.57
N ILE A 41 -0.25 2.95 -0.55
CA ILE A 41 -0.24 3.55 -1.89
C ILE A 41 -1.61 4.16 -2.24
N GLU A 42 -2.70 3.47 -1.92
CA GLU A 42 -4.05 3.97 -2.24
C GLU A 42 -4.40 5.22 -1.40
N GLU A 43 -3.95 5.27 -0.15
CA GLU A 43 -4.10 6.48 0.67
C GLU A 43 -3.34 7.67 0.07
N LEU A 44 -2.10 7.46 -0.39
CA LEU A 44 -1.31 8.52 -1.04
C LEU A 44 -1.94 8.98 -2.35
N LYS A 45 -2.51 8.07 -3.15
CA LYS A 45 -3.27 8.45 -4.36
C LYS A 45 -4.47 9.33 -4.03
N ARG A 46 -5.22 8.99 -2.96
CA ARG A 46 -6.34 9.80 -2.51
C ARG A 46 -5.89 11.21 -2.12
N LYS A 47 -4.81 11.32 -1.33
CA LYS A 47 -4.21 12.62 -0.96
C LYS A 47 -3.79 13.42 -2.19
N LYS A 48 -3.14 12.78 -3.18
CA LYS A 48 -2.81 13.42 -4.46
C LYS A 48 -4.05 13.95 -5.17
N GLY A 49 -5.15 13.20 -5.17
CA GLY A 49 -6.43 13.65 -5.74
C GLY A 49 -7.00 14.88 -5.05
N GLU A 50 -6.90 14.95 -3.72
CA GLU A 50 -7.32 16.11 -2.92
C GLU A 50 -6.47 17.36 -3.24
N LEU A 51 -5.15 17.20 -3.37
CA LEU A 51 -4.26 18.30 -3.77
C LEU A 51 -4.56 18.79 -5.18
N ALA A 52 -4.82 17.88 -6.13
CA ALA A 52 -5.20 18.24 -7.49
C ALA A 52 -6.53 19.00 -7.53
N LYS A 53 -7.49 18.64 -6.67
CA LYS A 53 -8.73 19.40 -6.48
C LYS A 53 -8.44 20.81 -5.96
N GLY A 54 -7.56 20.94 -4.97
CA GLY A 54 -7.13 22.24 -4.44
C GLY A 54 -6.44 23.13 -5.49
N ILE A 55 -5.65 22.54 -6.39
CA ILE A 55 -5.10 23.27 -7.55
C ILE A 55 -6.24 23.77 -8.44
N GLY A 56 -7.21 22.91 -8.76
CA GLY A 56 -8.37 23.28 -9.58
C GLY A 56 -9.19 24.43 -8.98
N GLU A 57 -9.44 24.37 -7.67
CA GLU A 57 -10.11 25.44 -6.92
C GLU A 57 -9.33 26.76 -7.02
N ARG A 58 -8.00 26.71 -6.83
CA ARG A 58 -7.12 27.87 -6.93
C ARG A 58 -7.10 28.47 -8.34
N VAL A 59 -7.10 27.64 -9.38
CA VAL A 59 -7.17 28.09 -10.77
C VAL A 59 -8.50 28.81 -11.05
N ILE A 60 -9.62 28.32 -10.49
CA ILE A 60 -10.93 28.97 -10.63
C ILE A 60 -10.93 30.34 -9.94
N GLU A 61 -10.35 30.46 -8.74
CA GLU A 61 -10.19 31.75 -8.05
C GLU A 61 -9.38 32.75 -8.86
N LEU A 62 -8.29 32.28 -9.48
CA LEU A 62 -7.40 33.13 -10.26
C LEU A 62 -8.00 33.55 -11.61
N ARG A 63 -8.97 32.80 -12.16
CA ARG A 63 -9.61 33.10 -13.45
C ARG A 63 -10.23 34.49 -13.50
N ASP A 64 -10.80 34.94 -12.40
CA ASP A 64 -11.54 36.21 -12.33
C ASP A 64 -10.59 37.42 -12.12
N THR A 65 -9.30 37.16 -11.93
CA THR A 65 -8.19 38.13 -11.87
C THR A 65 -7.34 37.99 -13.14
N SER A 66 -7.30 39.03 -13.97
CA SER A 66 -6.63 39.07 -15.29
C SER A 66 -5.27 38.37 -15.40
N ASP A 67 -5.03 37.74 -16.56
CA ASP A 67 -3.78 37.22 -17.14
C ASP A 67 -2.62 36.98 -16.15
N TYR A 68 -2.86 36.07 -15.21
CA TYR A 68 -1.86 35.63 -14.24
C TYR A 68 -1.27 34.30 -14.70
N ASP A 69 0.06 34.23 -14.75
CA ASP A 69 0.76 32.96 -14.93
C ASP A 69 0.44 32.03 -13.74
N LEU A 70 -0.41 31.04 -13.98
CA LEU A 70 -0.87 30.06 -12.98
C LEU A 70 0.29 29.31 -12.35
N PHE A 71 1.34 29.00 -13.13
CA PHE A 71 2.50 28.29 -12.63
C PHE A 71 3.41 29.17 -11.79
N SER A 72 3.22 30.49 -11.82
CA SER A 72 3.90 31.43 -10.94
C SER A 72 3.18 31.64 -9.60
N ASP A 73 1.91 31.24 -9.47
CA ASP A 73 1.16 31.33 -8.20
C ASP A 73 1.81 30.46 -7.12
N ALA A 74 2.08 31.07 -5.95
CA ALA A 74 2.75 30.41 -4.85
C ALA A 74 1.93 29.25 -4.26
N GLY A 75 0.59 29.34 -4.29
CA GLY A 75 -0.31 28.28 -3.85
C GLY A 75 -0.23 27.07 -4.79
N ILE A 76 -0.34 27.30 -6.09
CA ILE A 76 -0.21 26.25 -7.11
C ILE A 76 1.18 25.60 -7.05
N LYS A 77 2.27 26.38 -6.98
CA LYS A 77 3.65 25.85 -6.84
C LYS A 77 3.80 24.95 -5.61
N ARG A 78 3.23 25.36 -4.48
CA ARG A 78 3.30 24.57 -3.24
C ARG A 78 2.57 23.24 -3.40
N LEU A 79 1.35 23.25 -3.93
CA LEU A 79 0.56 22.05 -4.13
C LEU A 79 1.21 21.09 -5.13
N LEU A 80 1.82 21.61 -6.20
CA LEU A 80 2.59 20.81 -7.17
C LEU A 80 3.78 20.13 -6.52
N LYS A 81 4.56 20.85 -5.69
CA LYS A 81 5.69 20.27 -4.97
C LYS A 81 5.25 19.16 -3.99
N GLU A 82 4.09 19.33 -3.37
CA GLU A 82 3.53 18.31 -2.47
C GLU A 82 3.09 17.07 -3.26
N ILE A 83 2.51 17.24 -4.45
CA ILE A 83 2.21 16.14 -5.38
C ILE A 83 3.50 15.40 -5.79
N GLU A 84 4.57 16.11 -6.14
CA GLU A 84 5.87 15.51 -6.47
C GLU A 84 6.40 14.65 -5.31
N THR A 85 6.32 15.17 -4.07
CA THR A 85 6.75 14.43 -2.88
C THR A 85 5.92 13.15 -2.69
N LEU A 86 4.59 13.22 -2.85
CA LEU A 86 3.72 12.03 -2.78
C LEU A 86 4.03 11.02 -3.88
N GLU A 87 4.42 11.48 -5.08
CA GLU A 87 4.82 10.60 -6.18
C GLU A 87 6.11 9.86 -5.88
N GLU A 88 7.11 10.53 -5.31
CA GLU A 88 8.34 9.91 -4.84
C GLU A 88 8.07 8.84 -3.77
N GLU A 89 7.23 9.15 -2.78
CA GLU A 89 6.82 8.20 -1.73
C GLU A 89 6.08 6.98 -2.33
N MET A 90 5.13 7.21 -3.24
CA MET A 90 4.42 6.12 -3.91
C MET A 90 5.37 5.24 -4.73
N ASN A 91 6.37 5.83 -5.40
CA ASN A 91 7.34 5.07 -6.19
C ASN A 91 8.26 4.23 -5.29
N ALA A 92 8.67 4.76 -4.12
CA ALA A 92 9.41 3.99 -3.14
C ALA A 92 8.60 2.79 -2.61
N LEU A 93 7.31 3.00 -2.31
CA LEU A 93 6.42 1.92 -1.87
C LEU A 93 6.20 0.86 -2.96
N LYS A 94 6.03 1.27 -4.23
CA LYS A 94 5.94 0.33 -5.37
C LYS A 94 7.22 -0.49 -5.53
N SER A 95 8.39 0.12 -5.38
CA SER A 95 9.66 -0.60 -5.41
C SER A 95 9.71 -1.66 -4.31
N LYS A 96 9.34 -1.28 -3.09
CA LYS A 96 9.29 -2.19 -1.94
C LYS A 96 8.29 -3.33 -2.15
N ALA A 97 7.11 -3.06 -2.71
CA ALA A 97 6.14 -4.08 -3.08
C ALA A 97 6.71 -5.05 -4.14
N GLY A 98 7.41 -4.52 -5.14
CA GLY A 98 8.07 -5.33 -6.17
C GLY A 98 9.19 -6.20 -5.62
N GLU A 99 9.92 -5.75 -4.59
CA GLU A 99 10.91 -6.58 -3.89
C GLU A 99 10.24 -7.70 -3.07
N LEU A 100 9.17 -7.40 -2.33
CA LEU A 100 8.41 -8.39 -1.56
C LEU A 100 7.79 -9.47 -2.45
N SER A 101 7.26 -9.09 -3.62
CA SER A 101 6.72 -10.04 -4.60
C SER A 101 7.78 -11.00 -5.14
N LYS A 102 9.05 -10.59 -5.23
CA LYS A 102 10.15 -11.45 -5.71
C LYS A 102 10.64 -12.45 -4.65
N VAL A 103 10.35 -12.21 -3.38
CA VAL A 103 10.65 -13.16 -2.28
C VAL A 103 9.60 -14.30 -2.26
N GLU A 104 8.49 -14.13 -2.97
CA GLU A 104 7.42 -15.12 -3.11
C GLU A 104 7.71 -16.18 -4.20
N ASP A 105 8.66 -15.91 -5.11
CA ASP A 105 9.13 -16.81 -6.19
C ASP A 105 10.44 -17.53 -5.82
#